data_AF-A0A949BWI7-F1
#
_entry.id   AF-A0A949BWI7-F1
#
_cell.length_a   1.000
_cell.length_b   1.000
_cell.length_c   1.000
_cell.angle_alpha   90.00
_cell.angle_beta   90.00
_cell.angle_gamma   90.00
#
_symmetry.space_group_name_H-M   'P 1'
#
loop_
_entity.id
_entity.type
_entity.pdbx_description
1 polymer ?
#
loop_
_entity_poly.entity_id
_entity_poly.type
_entity_poly.pdbx_seq_one_letter_code
_entity_poly.pdbx_strand_id
1 'polypeptide(L)'
;MGDSKDVSSITPDSPQILKQFIRAPLLQKMSIEAIEYLNTRLKELNQQGILYIEDLKCNFDVEIGRDMLLDYRDNKIENFILWSGDSDFADPVRQLLSDNKKVVLFATARRVSVELNEFW
;
A
#
# COMPACT_ATOMS: atom_id res chain seq x y z
N MET A 1 -4.72 6.38 0.86
CA MET A 1 -6.03 5.85 0.42
C MET A 1 -6.93 5.96 1.64
N GLY A 2 -7.88 6.90 1.64
CA GLY A 2 -8.70 7.18 2.82
C GLY A 2 -9.93 6.29 2.82
N ASP A 3 -10.13 5.53 3.90
CA ASP A 3 -11.33 4.73 4.08
C ASP A 3 -12.43 5.59 4.72
N SER A 4 -13.52 5.84 3.97
CA SER A 4 -14.69 6.60 4.40
C SER A 4 -15.60 5.75 5.29
N LYS A 5 -15.96 6.26 6.48
CA LYS A 5 -16.73 5.52 7.50
C LYS A 5 -17.98 6.28 7.95
N ASP A 6 -19.10 6.08 7.28
CA ASP A 6 -20.41 6.36 7.88
C ASP A 6 -20.90 5.09 8.56
N VAL A 7 -20.88 5.05 9.90
CA VAL A 7 -21.30 3.90 10.70
C VAL A 7 -22.76 4.03 11.21
N SER A 8 -23.46 5.10 10.83
CA SER A 8 -24.75 5.47 11.42
C SER A 8 -25.86 4.43 11.22
N SER A 9 -25.72 3.56 10.22
CA SER A 9 -26.71 2.58 9.78
C SER A 9 -26.42 1.13 10.16
N ILE A 10 -25.39 0.85 10.98
CA ILE A 10 -24.88 -0.51 11.18
C ILE A 10 -25.27 -1.06 12.55
N THR A 11 -25.66 -2.33 12.58
CA THR A 11 -25.97 -3.03 13.83
C THR A 11 -24.69 -3.20 14.67
N PRO A 12 -24.75 -3.04 16.00
CA PRO A 12 -23.58 -3.09 16.88
C PRO A 12 -22.75 -4.38 16.78
N ASP A 13 -23.39 -5.50 16.44
CA ASP A 13 -22.81 -6.84 16.31
C ASP A 13 -22.21 -7.14 14.92
N SER A 14 -22.36 -6.22 13.95
CA SER A 14 -21.93 -6.46 12.58
C SER A 14 -20.42 -6.26 12.40
N PRO A 15 -19.69 -7.25 11.84
CA PRO A 15 -18.27 -7.11 11.56
C PRO A 15 -17.98 -6.34 10.25
N GLN A 16 -19.00 -5.83 9.54
CA GLN A 16 -18.85 -5.29 8.18
C GLN A 16 -17.83 -4.16 8.09
N ILE A 17 -17.87 -3.19 8.99
CA ILE A 17 -16.89 -2.09 9.01
C ILE A 17 -15.53 -2.56 9.49
N LEU A 18 -15.48 -3.48 10.46
CA LEU A 18 -14.22 -4.00 10.98
C LEU A 18 -13.40 -4.71 9.92
N LYS A 19 -14.02 -5.26 8.86
CA LYS A 19 -13.31 -5.84 7.70
C LYS A 19 -12.39 -4.86 6.97
N GLN A 20 -12.64 -3.56 7.08
CA GLN A 20 -11.78 -2.52 6.49
C GLN A 20 -10.49 -2.31 7.32
N PHE A 21 -10.51 -2.62 8.62
CA PHE A 21 -9.40 -2.36 9.54
C PHE A 21 -8.69 -3.63 10.03
N ILE A 22 -9.40 -4.77 10.06
CA ILE A 22 -8.94 -6.01 10.68
C ILE A 22 -8.94 -7.11 9.63
N ARG A 23 -7.80 -7.78 9.47
CA ARG A 23 -7.67 -8.91 8.54
C ARG A 23 -8.64 -10.03 8.90
N ALA A 24 -9.26 -10.61 7.87
CA ALA A 24 -10.33 -11.61 8.02
C ALA A 24 -10.01 -12.77 8.99
N PRO A 25 -8.80 -13.38 9.01
CA PRO A 25 -8.52 -14.48 9.92
C PRO A 25 -8.53 -14.08 11.41
N LEU A 26 -8.17 -12.83 11.72
CA LEU A 26 -8.22 -12.32 13.09
C LEU A 26 -9.67 -11.99 13.47
N LEU A 27 -10.39 -11.32 12.57
CA LEU A 27 -11.79 -10.95 12.79
C LEU A 27 -12.69 -12.18 13.04
N GLN A 28 -12.42 -13.30 12.35
CA GLN A 28 -13.14 -14.57 12.56
C GLN A 28 -12.92 -15.20 13.94
N LYS A 29 -11.87 -14.80 14.67
CA LYS A 29 -11.56 -15.31 16.01
C LYS A 29 -12.07 -14.39 17.13
N MET A 30 -12.65 -13.25 16.79
CA MET A 30 -13.18 -12.30 17.77
C MET A 30 -14.55 -12.74 18.28
N SER A 31 -14.83 -12.49 19.56
CA SER A 31 -16.15 -12.69 20.14
C SER A 31 -17.10 -11.56 19.74
N ILE A 32 -18.40 -11.77 19.92
CA ILE A 32 -19.42 -10.76 19.62
C ILE A 32 -19.22 -9.51 20.49
N GLU A 33 -18.87 -9.70 21.77
CA GLU A 33 -18.62 -8.60 22.72
C GLU A 33 -17.43 -7.74 22.27
N ALA A 34 -16.40 -8.34 21.70
CA ALA A 34 -15.26 -7.61 21.14
C ALA A 34 -15.67 -6.82 19.89
N ILE A 35 -16.53 -7.37 19.03
CA ILE A 35 -17.05 -6.68 17.84
C ILE A 35 -17.91 -5.48 18.26
N GLU A 36 -18.83 -5.67 19.19
CA GLU A 36 -19.69 -4.60 19.73
C GLU A 36 -18.89 -3.48 20.39
N TYR A 37 -17.87 -3.85 21.17
CA TYR A 37 -16.95 -2.89 21.79
C TYR A 37 -16.24 -2.04 20.73
N LEU A 38 -15.68 -2.66 19.70
CA LEU A 38 -14.97 -1.96 18.63
C LEU A 38 -15.90 -1.05 17.80
N ASN A 39 -17.09 -1.53 17.46
CA ASN A 39 -18.09 -0.71 16.76
C ASN A 39 -18.52 0.50 17.60
N THR A 40 -18.64 0.33 18.92
CA THR A 40 -18.92 1.44 19.85
C THR A 40 -17.81 2.49 19.82
N ARG A 41 -16.54 2.07 19.84
CA ARG A 41 -15.39 3.00 19.72
C ARG A 41 -15.36 3.73 18.38
N LEU A 42 -15.71 3.06 17.28
CA LEU A 42 -15.81 3.71 15.97
C LEU A 42 -16.93 4.77 15.94
N LYS A 43 -18.07 4.48 16.58
CA LYS A 43 -19.17 5.44 16.71
C LYS A 43 -18.78 6.67 17.53
N GLU A 44 -18.03 6.48 18.62
CA GLU A 44 -17.49 7.59 19.41
C GLU A 44 -16.56 8.49 18.57
N LEU A 45 -15.69 7.89 17.75
CA LEU A 45 -14.83 8.65 16.82
C LEU A 45 -15.64 9.46 15.80
N ASN A 46 -16.68 8.86 15.22
CA ASN A 46 -17.58 9.58 14.31
C ASN A 46 -18.30 10.75 15.01
N GLN A 47 -18.72 10.58 16.27
CA GLN A 47 -19.31 11.66 17.07
C GLN A 47 -18.33 12.80 17.35
N GLN A 48 -17.03 12.51 17.38
CA GLN A 48 -15.97 13.51 17.49
C GLN A 48 -15.62 14.18 16.15
N GLY A 49 -16.31 13.83 15.06
CA GLY A 49 -16.03 14.35 13.72
C GLY A 49 -14.89 13.63 12.99
N ILE A 50 -14.35 12.54 13.55
CA ILE A 50 -13.30 11.74 12.92
C ILE A 50 -13.98 10.69 12.03
N LEU A 51 -14.07 10.98 10.73
CA LEU A 51 -14.79 10.15 9.75
C LEU A 51 -13.88 9.27 8.89
N TYR A 52 -12.58 9.52 8.92
CA TYR A 52 -11.57 8.74 8.22
C TYR A 52 -10.31 8.63 9.05
N ILE A 53 -9.50 7.61 8.78
CA ILE A 53 -8.15 7.46 9.35
C ILE A 53 -7.20 7.41 8.16
N GLU A 54 -6.15 8.22 8.20
CA GLU A 54 -5.06 8.15 7.24
C GLU A 54 -4.02 7.16 7.77
N ASP A 55 -3.83 6.07 7.04
CA ASP A 55 -2.68 5.19 7.23
C ASP A 55 -1.57 5.64 6.27
N LEU A 56 -0.46 6.11 6.82
CA LEU A 56 0.73 6.41 6.03
C LEU A 56 1.35 5.07 5.66
N LYS A 57 1.29 4.72 4.38
CA LYS A 57 1.96 3.53 3.87
C LYS A 57 3.45 3.62 4.27
N CYS A 58 3.93 2.67 5.07
CA CYS A 58 5.36 2.41 5.22
C CYS A 58 5.87 1.66 4.00
N ASN A 59 5.78 2.27 2.81
CA ASN A 59 6.45 1.77 1.62
C ASN A 59 7.84 2.41 1.54
N PHE A 60 8.84 1.61 1.17
CA PHE A 60 10.23 2.06 1.03
C PHE A 60 10.48 2.72 -0.35
N ASP A 61 9.41 3.13 -1.04
CA ASP A 61 9.48 3.55 -2.44
C ASP A 61 10.26 4.86 -2.58
N VAL A 62 10.12 5.77 -1.61
CA VAL A 62 10.85 7.04 -1.56
C VAL A 62 12.35 6.81 -1.35
N GLU A 63 12.72 5.96 -0.40
CA GLU A 63 14.12 5.64 -0.10
C GLU A 63 14.78 4.94 -1.29
N ILE A 64 14.13 3.90 -1.84
CA ILE A 64 14.64 3.16 -3.00
C ILE A 64 14.79 4.09 -4.21
N GLY A 65 13.76 4.89 -4.51
CA GLY A 65 13.80 5.82 -5.64
C GLY A 65 14.91 6.88 -5.49
N ARG A 66 15.14 7.37 -4.27
CA ARG A 66 16.21 8.33 -3.99
C ARG A 66 17.59 7.72 -4.19
N ASP A 67 17.81 6.49 -3.71
CA ASP A 67 19.08 5.78 -3.88
C ASP A 67 19.35 5.49 -5.36
N MET A 68 18.33 5.01 -6.10
CA MET A 68 18.43 4.81 -7.55
C MET A 68 18.82 6.10 -8.30
N LEU A 69 18.24 7.24 -7.92
CA LEU A 69 18.56 8.54 -8.53
C LEU A 69 20.00 8.98 -8.25
N LEU A 70 20.48 8.77 -7.02
CA LEU A 70 21.86 9.08 -6.64
C LEU A 70 22.85 8.21 -7.41
N ASP A 71 22.60 6.90 -7.48
CA ASP A 71 23.43 5.95 -8.23
C ASP A 71 23.45 6.26 -9.73
N TYR A 72 22.30 6.64 -10.29
CA TYR A 72 22.18 7.11 -11.66
C TYR A 72 23.01 8.37 -11.90
N ARG A 73 22.86 9.40 -11.05
CA ARG A 73 23.54 10.69 -11.19
C ARG A 73 25.05 10.55 -11.09
N ASP A 74 25.53 9.72 -10.18
CA ASP A 74 26.96 9.48 -9.98
C ASP A 74 27.57 8.69 -11.16
N ASN A 75 26.74 8.11 -12.03
CA ASN A 75 27.07 7.45 -13.29
C ASN A 75 28.16 6.36 -13.20
N LYS A 76 28.31 5.75 -12.02
CA LYS A 76 29.24 4.64 -11.76
C LYS A 76 28.58 3.28 -11.92
N ILE A 77 27.26 3.25 -11.96
CA ILE A 77 26.45 2.02 -12.04
C ILE A 77 25.92 1.86 -13.47
N GLU A 78 26.14 0.68 -14.03
CA GLU A 78 25.65 0.29 -15.36
C GLU A 78 24.42 -0.64 -15.27
N ASN A 79 24.32 -1.41 -14.19
CA ASN A 79 23.32 -2.45 -14.00
C ASN A 79 22.51 -2.18 -12.74
N PHE A 80 21.19 -2.07 -12.89
CA PHE A 80 20.24 -1.89 -11.80
C PHE A 80 19.42 -3.17 -11.64
N ILE A 81 19.41 -3.74 -10.44
CA ILE A 81 18.61 -4.92 -10.12
C ILE A 81 17.56 -4.49 -9.09
N LEU A 82 16.29 -4.46 -9.49
CA LEU A 82 15.19 -4.01 -8.64
C LEU A 82 14.29 -5.20 -8.27
N TRP A 83 14.16 -5.45 -6.97
CA TRP A 83 13.25 -6.45 -6.41
C TRP A 83 11.93 -5.80 -6.02
N SER A 84 11.18 -5.35 -7.01
CA SER A 84 9.86 -4.75 -6.81
C SER A 84 8.97 -4.95 -8.05
N GLY A 85 7.67 -5.07 -7.82
CA GLY A 85 6.64 -5.01 -8.86
C GLY A 85 5.77 -3.75 -8.79
N ASP A 86 6.17 -2.77 -7.97
CA ASP A 86 5.41 -1.54 -7.75
C ASP A 86 5.46 -0.60 -8.96
N SER A 87 4.31 -0.09 -9.38
CA SER A 87 4.17 0.89 -10.47
C SER A 87 4.94 2.18 -10.22
N ASP A 88 5.19 2.53 -8.95
CA ASP A 88 5.90 3.77 -8.59
C ASP A 88 7.34 3.81 -9.16
N PHE A 89 7.90 2.65 -9.55
CA PHE A 89 9.22 2.55 -10.18
C PHE A 89 9.20 2.58 -11.72
N ALA A 90 8.03 2.68 -12.36
CA ALA A 90 7.95 2.62 -13.83
C ALA A 90 8.71 3.76 -14.53
N ASP A 91 8.58 4.99 -14.04
CA ASP A 91 9.27 6.15 -14.62
C ASP A 91 10.80 6.10 -14.40
N PRO A 92 11.32 5.83 -13.18
CA PRO A 92 12.76 5.60 -12.98
C PRO A 92 13.33 4.50 -13.87
N VAL A 93 12.63 3.37 -14.01
CA VAL A 93 13.08 2.25 -14.87
C VAL A 93 13.11 2.68 -16.34
N ARG A 94 12.07 3.39 -16.82
CA ARG A 94 12.02 3.91 -18.19
C ARG A 94 13.19 4.84 -18.48
N GLN A 95 13.51 5.74 -17.56
CA GLN A 95 14.65 6.66 -17.70
C GLN A 95 15.97 5.88 -17.81
N LEU A 96 16.21 4.95 -16.89
CA LEU A 96 17.42 4.11 -16.90
C LEU A 96 17.60 3.37 -18.23
N LEU A 97 16.53 2.74 -18.73
CA LEU A 97 16.56 2.04 -20.02
C LEU A 97 16.82 2.99 -21.19
N SER A 98 16.19 4.17 -21.19
CA SER A 98 16.39 5.18 -22.25
C SER A 98 17.83 5.71 -22.30
N ASP A 99 18.53 5.70 -21.16
CA ASP A 99 19.93 6.10 -21.03
C ASP A 99 20.90 4.91 -21.20
N ASN A 100 20.45 3.82 -21.82
CA ASN A 100 21.22 2.60 -22.08
C ASN A 100 21.78 1.91 -20.82
N LYS A 101 21.16 2.09 -19.65
CA LYS A 101 21.44 1.27 -18.47
C LYS A 101 20.75 -0.08 -18.60
N LYS A 102 21.32 -1.11 -17.98
CA LYS A 102 20.69 -2.44 -17.91
C LYS A 102 19.85 -2.51 -16.64
N VAL A 103 18.58 -2.87 -16.77
CA VAL A 103 17.67 -3.03 -15.64
C VAL A 103 17.18 -4.48 -15.60
N VAL A 104 17.17 -5.10 -14.42
CA VAL A 104 16.58 -6.41 -14.17
C VAL A 104 15.53 -6.28 -13.08
N LEU A 105 14.28 -6.61 -13.40
CA LEU A 105 13.16 -6.60 -12.45
C LEU A 105 12.87 -7.99 -11.92
N PHE A 106 12.82 -8.15 -10.60
CA PHE A 106 12.31 -9.33 -9.92
C PHE A 106 11.02 -8.99 -9.18
N ALA A 107 9.94 -9.66 -9.54
CA ALA A 107 8.64 -9.50 -8.90
C ALA A 107 7.94 -10.84 -8.74
N THR A 108 6.99 -10.91 -7.82
CA THR A 108 6.15 -12.10 -7.68
C THR A 108 5.21 -12.22 -8.89
N ALA A 109 5.06 -13.43 -9.42
CA ALA A 109 4.21 -13.68 -10.59
C ALA A 109 2.79 -13.13 -10.36
N ARG A 110 2.25 -12.40 -11.34
CA ARG A 110 0.94 -11.69 -11.29
C ARG A 110 0.88 -10.50 -10.32
N ARG A 111 2.01 -10.01 -9.82
CA ARG A 111 2.10 -8.78 -9.00
C ARG A 111 3.01 -7.71 -9.63
N VAL A 112 3.25 -7.81 -10.94
CA VAL A 112 3.89 -6.75 -11.72
C VAL A 112 2.80 -5.79 -12.15
N SER A 113 3.00 -4.49 -11.91
CA SER A 113 2.12 -3.45 -12.44
C SER A 113 2.09 -3.47 -13.98
N VAL A 114 1.00 -3.01 -14.57
CA VAL A 114 0.83 -3.02 -16.04
C VAL A 114 1.93 -2.19 -16.69
N GLU A 115 2.23 -1.05 -16.09
CA GLU A 115 3.25 -0.09 -16.53
C GLU A 115 4.65 -0.71 -16.55
N LEU A 116 5.00 -1.55 -15.57
CA LEU A 116 6.27 -2.27 -15.58
C LEU A 116 6.31 -3.42 -16.59
N ASN A 117 5.16 -3.98 -16.94
CA ASN A 117 5.06 -5.08 -17.90
C ASN A 117 5.24 -4.60 -19.35
N GLU A 118 5.07 -3.30 -19.63
CA GLU A 118 5.28 -2.71 -20.96
C GLU A 118 6.74 -2.72 -21.43
N PHE A 119 7.69 -2.93 -20.51
CA PHE A 119 9.12 -2.97 -20.83
C PHE A 119 9.62 -4.34 -21.30
N TRP A 120 8.75 -5.37 -21.33
CA TRP A 120 9.12 -6.78 -21.58
C TRP A 120 8.27 -7.45 -22.66
#